data_AF-A0A0D0DIQ2-F1
#
_entry.id   AF-A0A0D0DIQ2-F1
#
_cell.length_a   1.000
_cell.length_b   1.000
_cell.length_c   1.000
_cell.angle_alpha   90.00
_cell.angle_beta   90.00
_cell.angle_gamma   90.00
#
_symmetry.space_group_name_H-M   'P 1'
#
loop_
_entity.id
_entity.type
_entity.pdbx_description
1 polymer ?
#
loop_
_entity_poly.entity_id
_entity_poly.type
_entity_poly.pdbx_seq_one_letter_code
_entity_poly.pdbx_strand_id
1 'polypeptide(L)' 'QACIIVYVLSSRTIVPHTFQLQASLAILKGHDTITTAGTGSGKTLCLLIPLLL' A
#
# COMPACT_ATOMS: atom_id res chain seq x y z
N GLN A 1 10.50 -4.54 -1.37
CA GLN A 1 9.88 -5.82 -0.92
C GLN A 1 8.35 -5.79 -1.00
N ALA A 2 7.68 -4.71 -0.57
CA ALA A 2 6.21 -4.55 -0.63
C ALA A 2 5.55 -5.04 -1.94
N CYS A 3 6.07 -4.64 -3.11
CA CYS A 3 5.50 -5.03 -4.40
C CYS A 3 5.49 -6.55 -4.62
N ILE A 4 6.58 -7.24 -4.26
CA ILE A 4 6.69 -8.70 -4.43
C ILE A 4 5.72 -9.40 -3.47
N ILE A 5 5.66 -8.95 -2.22
CA ILE A 5 4.74 -9.51 -1.21
C ILE A 5 3.29 -9.39 -1.68
N VAL A 6 2.85 -8.18 -2.05
CA VAL A 6 1.49 -7.96 -2.56
C VAL A 6 1.23 -8.76 -3.83
N TYR A 7 2.19 -8.83 -4.74
CA TYR A 7 2.04 -9.59 -5.98
C TYR A 7 1.85 -11.09 -5.71
N VAL A 8 2.64 -11.68 -4.83
CA VAL A 8 2.50 -13.10 -4.45
C VAL A 8 1.17 -13.35 -3.73
N LEU A 9 0.82 -12.52 -2.74
CA LEU A 9 -0.40 -12.68 -1.95
C LEU A 9 -1.68 -12.44 -2.77
N SER A 10 -1.60 -11.64 -3.82
CA SER A 10 -2.72 -11.39 -4.75
C SER A 10 -2.81 -12.41 -5.88
N SER A 11 -2.22 -13.60 -5.74
CA SER A 11 -2.16 -14.60 -6.81
C SER A 11 -1.58 -14.06 -8.12
N ARG A 12 -0.61 -13.14 -8.03
CA ARG A 12 0.09 -12.52 -9.17
C ARG A 12 -0.77 -11.56 -10.01
N THR A 13 -1.76 -10.93 -9.39
CA THR A 13 -2.71 -10.03 -10.10
C THR A 13 -2.57 -8.55 -9.75
N ILE A 14 -2.03 -8.22 -8.57
CA ILE A 14 -1.97 -6.85 -8.07
C ILE A 14 -0.53 -6.40 -7.89
N VAL A 15 -0.21 -5.23 -8.43
CA VAL A 15 1.02 -4.49 -8.12
C VAL A 15 0.63 -3.16 -7.47
N PRO A 16 1.20 -2.80 -6.31
CA PRO A 16 0.89 -1.53 -5.66
C PRO A 16 1.20 -0.32 -6.54
N HIS A 17 0.30 0.66 -6.54
CA HIS A 17 0.52 1.96 -7.18
C HIS A 17 1.50 2.81 -6.36
N THR A 18 2.14 3.78 -7.02
CA THR A 18 3.15 4.66 -6.39
C THR A 18 2.62 5.37 -5.14
N PHE A 19 1.38 5.90 -5.19
CA PHE A 19 0.81 6.61 -4.06
C PHE A 19 0.59 5.68 -2.85
N GLN A 20 0.29 4.40 -3.08
CA GLN A 20 0.11 3.41 -2.01
C GLN A 20 1.44 3.15 -1.32
N LEU A 21 2.51 2.96 -2.10
CA LEU A 21 3.86 2.78 -1.57
C LEU A 21 4.35 4.01 -0.80
N GLN A 22 4.12 5.22 -1.32
CA GLN A 22 4.49 6.47 -0.64
C GLN A 22 3.74 6.64 0.69
N ALA A 23 2.42 6.40 0.68
CA ALA A 23 1.62 6.45 1.90
C ALA A 23 2.09 5.41 2.93
N SER A 24 2.32 4.17 2.50
CA SER A 24 2.80 3.09 3.36
C SER A 24 4.19 3.38 3.96
N LEU A 25 5.09 3.99 3.19
CA LEU A 25 6.40 4.40 3.69
C LEU A 25 6.31 5.50 4.75
N ALA A 26 5.37 6.45 4.60
CA ALA A 26 5.13 7.48 5.61
C ALA A 26 4.56 6.86 6.90
N ILE A 27 3.59 5.95 6.76
CA ILE A 27 3.00 5.21 7.89
C ILE A 27 4.08 4.40 8.64
N LEU A 28 4.94 3.67 7.93
CA LEU A 28 6.04 2.89 8.54
C LEU A 28 7.05 3.76 9.30
N LYS A 29 7.17 5.04 8.95
CA LYS A 29 8.02 6.00 9.68
C LYS A 29 7.31 6.62 10.89
N GLY A 30 6.10 6.17 11.22
CA GLY A 30 5.29 6.72 12.31
C GLY A 30 4.66 8.07 11.99
N HIS A 31 4.52 8.43 10.70
CA HIS A 31 3.89 9.68 10.30
C HIS A 31 2.40 9.48 10.02
N ASP A 32 1.57 10.37 10.55
CA ASP A 32 0.19 10.49 10.13
C ASP A 32 0.12 10.86 8.64
N THR A 33 -0.71 10.15 7.89
CA THR A 33 -0.74 10.22 6.43
C THR A 33 -2.16 10.47 5.93
N ILE A 34 -2.36 11.55 5.16
CA ILE A 34 -3.62 11.85 4.47
C ILE A 34 -3.47 11.45 3.00
N THR A 35 -4.27 10.48 2.54
CA THR A 35 -4.30 10.06 1.13
C THR A 35 -5.67 10.37 0.53
N THR A 36 -5.70 11.31 -0.43
CA THR A 36 -6.93 11.70 -1.11
C THR A 36 -7.09 10.95 -2.43
N ALA A 37 -8.00 9.98 -2.46
CA ALA A 37 -8.36 9.24 -3.68
C ALA A 37 -9.80 8.73 -3.59
N GLY A 38 -10.47 8.52 -4.74
CA GLY A 38 -11.83 7.97 -4.79
C GLY A 38 -11.96 6.57 -4.20
N THR A 39 -13.16 6.13 -3.83
CA THR A 39 -13.43 4.73 -3.48
C THR A 39 -13.08 3.80 -4.65
N GLY A 40 -12.66 2.56 -4.36
CA GLY A 40 -12.17 1.62 -5.38
C GLY A 40 -10.72 1.85 -5.85
N SER A 41 -10.09 2.99 -5.52
CA SER A 41 -8.68 3.27 -5.89
C SER A 41 -7.63 2.41 -5.16
N GLY A 42 -8.03 1.54 -4.23
CA GLY A 42 -7.11 0.67 -3.49
C GLY A 42 -6.43 1.33 -2.29
N LYS A 43 -7.01 2.39 -1.71
CA LYS A 43 -6.49 3.01 -0.45
C LYS A 43 -6.32 2.01 0.70
N THR A 44 -7.11 0.95 0.74
CA THR A 44 -6.97 -0.13 1.73
C THR A 44 -5.58 -0.76 1.69
N LEU A 45 -4.97 -0.84 0.50
CA LEU A 45 -3.64 -1.38 0.33
C LEU A 45 -2.55 -0.49 0.99
N CYS A 46 -2.78 0.82 1.09
CA CYS A 46 -1.88 1.73 1.82
C CYS A 46 -1.71 1.34 3.29
N LEU A 47 -2.76 0.78 3.92
CA LEU A 47 -2.78 0.32 5.31
C LEU A 47 -2.31 -1.13 5.45
N LEU A 48 -2.59 -1.98 4.45
CA LEU A 48 -2.16 -3.37 4.44
C LEU A 48 -0.65 -3.53 4.25
N ILE A 49 -0.03 -2.75 3.37
CA ILE A 49 1.41 -2.88 3.08
C ILE A 49 2.27 -2.72 4.36
N PRO A 50 2.08 -1.70 5.22
CA PRO A 50 2.81 -1.57 6.48
C PRO A 50 2.60 -2.73 7.45
N LEU A 51 1.44 -3.39 7.43
CA LEU A 51 1.16 -4.53 8.31
C LEU A 51 1.84 -5.82 7.84
N LEU A 52 2.25 -5.87 6.57
CA LEU A 52 2.90 -7.03 5.95
C LEU A 52 4.44 -6.91 5.93
N LEU A 53 5.00 -5.77 6.37
CA LEU A 53 6.42 -5.46 6.41
C LEU A 53 6.91 -5.39 7.85
#